data_AF-A0A0C3B8L0-F1
#
_entry.id   AF-A0A0C3B8L0-F1
#
_cell.length_a   1.000
_cell.length_b   1.000
_cell.length_c   1.000
_cell.angle_alpha   90.00
_cell.angle_beta   90.00
_cell.angle_gamma   90.00
#
_symmetry.space_group_name_H-M   'P 1'
#
loop_
_entity.id
_entity.type
_entity.pdbx_description
1 polymer ?
#
loop_
_entity_poly.entity_id
_entity_poly.type
_entity_poly.pdbx_seq_one_letter_code
_entity_poly.pdbx_strand_id
1 'polypeptide(L)'
;MVLHRLNGYMVLILLTPSTISGAIVARRAFGGDLNVQSSFFVVGIMITFASAMGIMYRKQTRKHRKWMLRTVSYAASPITGRLASIAGRHIVSDIGSYYSVWSCDQLLYVMTDVNAVSQSYPQCAQAGVDLSKVFVAVHAATKGNGLEYGSAVRLTFGLALWVSILIHIIGVEIYIRKTESSNQHRRGFVLERNDDDTIKSRTDDY
;
A
#
# COMPACT_ATOMS: atom_id res chain seq x y z
N MET A 1 -18.12 -10.01 -24.18
CA MET A 1 -17.68 -10.78 -22.98
C MET A 1 -16.24 -11.31 -23.04
N VAL A 2 -15.66 -11.63 -24.21
CA VAL A 2 -14.30 -12.19 -24.31
C VAL A 2 -13.21 -11.19 -23.88
N LEU A 3 -13.29 -9.92 -24.32
CA LEU A 3 -12.33 -8.86 -23.93
C LEU A 3 -12.24 -8.66 -22.41
N HIS A 4 -13.37 -8.69 -21.71
CA HIS A 4 -13.41 -8.57 -20.25
C HIS A 4 -12.68 -9.73 -19.56
N ARG A 5 -12.83 -10.97 -20.08
CA ARG A 5 -12.12 -12.14 -19.56
C ARG A 5 -10.62 -12.06 -19.80
N LEU A 6 -10.19 -11.67 -21.01
CA LEU A 6 -8.78 -11.50 -21.33
C LEU A 6 -8.14 -10.43 -20.43
N ASN A 7 -8.79 -9.27 -20.28
CA ASN A 7 -8.31 -8.21 -19.39
C ASN A 7 -8.19 -8.70 -17.94
N GLY A 8 -9.18 -9.42 -17.43
CA GLY A 8 -9.15 -9.99 -16.08
C GLY A 8 -7.95 -10.92 -15.85
N TYR A 9 -7.66 -11.81 -16.80
CA TYR A 9 -6.49 -12.68 -16.71
C TYR A 9 -5.16 -11.92 -16.78
N MET A 10 -5.05 -10.95 -17.69
CA MET A 10 -3.85 -10.10 -17.78
C MET A 10 -3.58 -9.36 -16.47
N VAL A 11 -4.61 -8.76 -15.87
CA VAL A 11 -4.48 -8.06 -14.58
C VAL A 11 -4.03 -9.00 -13.48
N LEU A 12 -4.65 -10.18 -13.34
CA LEU A 12 -4.27 -11.15 -12.29
C LEU A 12 -2.84 -11.69 -12.46
N ILE A 13 -2.44 -11.94 -13.71
CA ILE A 13 -1.08 -12.40 -14.03
C ILE A 13 -0.05 -11.31 -13.71
N LEU A 14 -0.33 -10.04 -14.03
CA LEU A 14 0.59 -8.92 -13.74
C LEU A 14 0.62 -8.55 -12.26
N LEU A 15 -0.51 -8.71 -11.56
CA LEU A 15 -0.63 -8.35 -10.15
C LEU A 15 0.21 -9.24 -9.24
N THR A 16 0.34 -10.53 -9.57
CA THR A 16 1.10 -11.51 -8.79
C THR A 16 2.60 -11.18 -8.67
N PRO A 17 3.36 -10.98 -9.76
CA PRO A 17 4.76 -10.57 -9.67
C PRO A 17 4.90 -9.16 -9.10
N SER A 18 3.91 -8.27 -9.31
CA SER A 18 3.92 -6.93 -8.72
C SER A 18 3.84 -6.97 -7.19
N THR A 19 2.99 -7.83 -6.60
CA THR A 19 2.89 -7.95 -5.14
C THR A 19 4.13 -8.61 -4.54
N ILE A 20 4.67 -9.64 -5.20
CA ILE A 20 5.90 -10.33 -4.77
C ILE A 20 7.09 -9.37 -4.80
N SER A 21 7.31 -8.67 -5.92
CA SER A 21 8.41 -7.71 -6.05
C SER A 21 8.29 -6.56 -5.04
N GLY A 22 7.08 -6.04 -4.81
CA GLY A 22 6.83 -5.04 -3.78
C GLY A 22 7.24 -5.51 -2.39
N ALA A 23 6.88 -6.75 -2.02
CA ALA A 23 7.24 -7.34 -0.72
C ALA A 23 8.75 -7.57 -0.56
N ILE A 24 9.45 -8.00 -1.62
CA ILE A 24 10.91 -8.18 -1.59
C ILE A 24 11.63 -6.84 -1.44
N VAL A 25 11.20 -5.83 -2.19
CA VAL A 25 11.82 -4.50 -2.21
C VAL A 25 11.57 -3.74 -0.89
N ALA A 26 10.46 -4.02 -0.20
CA ALA A 26 10.10 -3.34 1.06
C ALA A 26 11.18 -3.42 2.16
N ARG A 27 12.03 -4.45 2.15
CA ARG A 27 13.14 -4.62 3.12
C ARG A 27 14.33 -3.68 2.87
N ARG A 28 14.43 -3.10 1.68
CA ARG A 28 15.58 -2.26 1.26
C ARG A 28 15.13 -0.85 0.90
N ALA A 29 13.96 -0.70 0.30
CA ALA A 29 13.43 0.58 -0.09
C ALA A 29 13.01 1.40 1.13
N PHE A 30 13.17 2.72 1.03
CA PHE A 30 12.78 3.67 2.09
C PHE A 30 13.37 3.28 3.44
N GLY A 31 14.62 2.78 3.44
CA GLY A 31 15.33 2.40 4.65
C GLY A 31 14.95 1.06 5.27
N GLY A 32 14.01 0.31 4.68
CA GLY A 32 13.65 -1.01 5.18
C GLY A 32 13.01 -1.00 6.57
N ASP A 33 12.44 0.13 7.01
CA ASP A 33 11.80 0.22 8.32
C ASP A 33 10.64 -0.78 8.45
N LEU A 34 10.44 -1.31 9.66
CA LEU A 34 9.36 -2.27 9.95
C LEU A 34 7.98 -1.72 9.59
N ASN A 35 7.80 -0.40 9.66
CA ASN A 35 6.57 0.27 9.24
C ASN A 35 6.32 0.13 7.72
N VAL A 36 7.36 0.27 6.90
CA VAL A 36 7.28 0.08 5.44
C VAL A 36 7.08 -1.41 5.12
N GLN A 37 7.84 -2.29 5.77
CA GLN A 37 7.71 -3.73 5.55
C GLN A 37 6.31 -4.25 5.89
N SER A 38 5.78 -3.90 7.07
CA SER A 38 4.46 -4.33 7.52
C SER A 38 3.34 -3.87 6.58
N SER A 39 3.35 -2.61 6.14
CA SER A 39 2.36 -2.09 5.20
C SER A 39 2.39 -2.81 3.84
N PHE A 40 3.57 -3.11 3.30
CA PHE A 40 3.70 -3.90 2.06
C PHE A 40 3.24 -5.35 2.22
N PHE A 41 3.55 -6.01 3.33
CA PHE A 41 3.07 -7.37 3.57
C PHE A 41 1.55 -7.41 3.72
N VAL A 42 0.98 -6.46 4.45
CA VAL A 42 -0.48 -6.39 4.68
C VAL A 42 -1.22 -6.13 3.37
N VAL A 43 -0.80 -5.13 2.57
CA VAL A 43 -1.45 -4.88 1.27
C VAL A 43 -1.27 -6.07 0.32
N GLY A 44 -0.10 -6.73 0.34
CA GLY A 44 0.16 -7.94 -0.43
C GLY A 44 -0.79 -9.08 -0.08
N ILE A 45 -0.94 -9.39 1.21
CA ILE A 45 -1.87 -10.42 1.72
C ILE A 45 -3.31 -10.08 1.35
N MET A 46 -3.72 -8.81 1.51
CA MET A 46 -5.08 -8.38 1.15
C MET A 46 -5.36 -8.57 -0.35
N ILE A 47 -4.42 -8.19 -1.20
CA ILE A 47 -4.54 -8.35 -2.66
C ILE A 47 -4.63 -9.83 -3.04
N THR A 48 -3.72 -10.67 -2.52
CA THR A 48 -3.69 -12.10 -2.86
C THR A 48 -4.94 -12.81 -2.36
N PHE A 49 -5.36 -12.54 -1.11
CA PHE A 49 -6.58 -13.10 -0.53
C PHE A 49 -7.83 -12.69 -1.32
N ALA A 50 -8.00 -11.38 -1.60
CA ALA A 50 -9.16 -10.90 -2.35
C ALA A 50 -9.20 -11.48 -3.78
N SER A 51 -8.04 -11.60 -4.42
CA SER A 51 -7.92 -12.19 -5.77
C SER A 51 -8.24 -13.68 -5.77
N ALA A 52 -7.75 -14.43 -4.77
CA ALA A 52 -8.05 -15.85 -4.61
C ALA A 52 -9.55 -16.08 -4.40
N MET A 53 -10.18 -15.31 -3.51
CA MET A 53 -11.63 -15.35 -3.31
C MET A 53 -12.40 -14.99 -4.58
N GLY A 54 -11.93 -14.00 -5.35
CA GLY A 54 -12.49 -13.66 -6.66
C GLY A 54 -12.45 -14.84 -7.63
N ILE A 55 -11.34 -15.57 -7.70
CA ILE A 55 -11.19 -16.75 -8.56
C ILE A 55 -12.07 -17.90 -8.08
N MET A 56 -12.11 -18.17 -6.77
CA MET A 56 -12.94 -19.23 -6.17
C MET A 56 -14.43 -19.04 -6.48
N TYR A 57 -14.92 -17.80 -6.36
CA TYR A 57 -16.31 -17.47 -6.63
C TYR A 57 -16.61 -17.12 -8.09
N ARG A 58 -15.74 -17.44 -9.05
CA ARG A 58 -15.94 -17.11 -10.48
C ARG A 58 -17.28 -17.56 -11.08
N LYS A 59 -17.90 -18.62 -10.53
CA LYS A 59 -19.23 -19.11 -10.95
C LYS A 59 -20.37 -18.25 -10.38
N GLN A 60 -20.17 -17.60 -9.23
CA GLN A 60 -21.13 -16.71 -8.57
C GLN A 60 -20.76 -15.27 -8.89
N THR A 61 -21.29 -14.74 -10.00
CA THR A 61 -20.90 -13.45 -10.59
C THR A 61 -20.96 -12.27 -9.61
N ARG A 62 -21.94 -12.21 -8.69
CA ARG A 62 -22.04 -11.17 -7.66
C ARG A 62 -20.89 -11.22 -6.65
N LYS A 63 -20.58 -12.40 -6.13
CA LYS A 63 -19.46 -12.57 -5.18
C LYS A 63 -18.13 -12.33 -5.88
N HIS A 64 -17.96 -12.87 -7.09
CA HIS A 64 -16.79 -12.60 -7.94
C HIS A 64 -16.56 -11.10 -8.10
N ARG A 65 -17.59 -10.33 -8.52
CA ARG A 65 -17.50 -8.88 -8.69
C ARG A 65 -17.10 -8.17 -7.39
N LYS A 66 -17.75 -8.50 -6.27
CA LYS A 66 -17.46 -7.90 -4.95
C LYS A 66 -16.01 -8.15 -4.54
N TRP A 67 -15.45 -9.34 -4.79
CA TRP A 67 -14.06 -9.65 -4.50
C TRP A 67 -13.06 -9.00 -5.46
N MET A 68 -13.36 -8.99 -6.77
CA MET A 68 -12.51 -8.30 -7.76
C MET A 68 -12.43 -6.79 -7.52
N LEU A 69 -13.52 -6.19 -7.04
CA LEU A 69 -13.55 -4.78 -6.70
C LEU A 69 -12.66 -4.45 -5.48
N ARG A 70 -12.64 -5.34 -4.47
CA ARG A 70 -11.69 -5.26 -3.35
C ARG A 70 -10.25 -5.38 -3.84
N THR A 71 -9.96 -6.34 -4.72
CA THR A 71 -8.62 -6.51 -5.31
C THR A 71 -8.13 -5.23 -5.97
N VAL A 72 -8.93 -4.62 -6.86
CA VAL A 72 -8.53 -3.40 -7.58
C VAL A 72 -8.37 -2.22 -6.63
N SER A 73 -9.25 -2.08 -5.63
CA SER A 73 -9.12 -1.03 -4.61
C SER A 73 -7.83 -1.18 -3.82
N TYR A 74 -7.52 -2.39 -3.33
CA TYR A 74 -6.31 -2.63 -2.54
C TYR A 74 -5.04 -2.42 -3.38
N ALA A 75 -5.06 -2.82 -4.66
CA ALA A 75 -3.97 -2.59 -5.60
C ALA A 75 -3.73 -1.09 -5.91
N ALA A 76 -4.71 -0.22 -5.70
CA ALA A 76 -4.55 1.23 -5.85
C ALA A 76 -3.90 1.89 -4.61
N SER A 77 -3.87 1.22 -3.45
CA SER A 77 -3.32 1.78 -2.21
C SER A 77 -1.87 2.28 -2.33
N PRO A 78 -0.93 1.57 -2.99
CA PRO A 78 0.44 2.06 -3.16
C PRO A 78 0.53 3.35 -3.98
N ILE A 79 -0.39 3.56 -4.95
CA ILE A 79 -0.42 4.76 -5.79
C ILE A 79 -0.84 5.95 -4.93
N THR A 80 -1.95 5.83 -4.21
CA THR A 80 -2.43 6.89 -3.32
C THR A 80 -1.45 7.14 -2.16
N GLY A 81 -0.77 6.10 -1.67
CA GLY A 81 0.28 6.22 -0.64
C GLY A 81 1.47 7.06 -1.10
N ARG A 82 1.81 7.03 -2.40
CA ARG A 82 2.85 7.91 -2.96
C ARG A 82 2.46 9.37 -2.90
N LEU A 83 1.22 9.69 -3.28
CA LEU A 83 0.69 11.06 -3.22
C LEU A 83 0.62 11.56 -1.78
N ALA A 84 0.11 10.72 -0.87
CA ALA A 84 0.06 11.04 0.56
C ALA A 84 1.45 11.21 1.18
N SER A 85 2.46 10.44 0.74
CA SER A 85 3.85 10.60 1.19
C SER A 85 4.44 11.94 0.76
N ILE A 86 4.16 12.43 -0.45
CA ILE A 86 4.62 13.75 -0.90
C ILE A 86 4.09 14.84 0.03
N ALA A 87 2.79 14.83 0.33
CA ALA A 87 2.19 15.76 1.27
C ALA A 87 2.77 15.62 2.69
N GLY A 88 2.93 14.38 3.17
CA GLY A 88 3.46 14.09 4.50
C GLY A 88 4.87 14.63 4.73
N ARG A 89 5.73 14.68 3.70
CA ARG A 89 7.10 15.22 3.82
C ARG A 89 7.11 16.71 4.13
N HIS A 90 6.22 17.47 3.50
CA HIS A 90 6.09 18.90 3.79
C HIS A 90 5.61 19.13 5.22
N ILE A 91 4.60 18.38 5.67
CA ILE A 91 4.08 18.47 7.04
C ILE A 91 5.17 18.17 8.08
N VAL A 92 5.89 17.06 7.91
CA VAL A 92 6.97 16.65 8.83
C VAL A 92 8.10 17.68 8.85
N SER A 93 8.43 18.24 7.68
CA SER A 93 9.46 19.28 7.55
C SER A 93 9.06 20.60 8.21
N ASP A 94 7.79 20.98 8.15
CA ASP A 94 7.28 22.21 8.76
C ASP A 94 7.20 22.09 10.30
N ILE A 95 6.92 20.88 10.81
CA ILE A 95 6.98 20.60 12.26
C ILE A 95 8.42 20.64 12.76
N GLY A 96 9.37 20.11 11.99
CA GLY A 96 10.80 20.24 12.25
C GLY A 96 11.35 19.43 13.44
N SER A 97 10.52 18.66 14.14
CA SER A 97 10.94 17.86 15.32
C SER A 97 11.11 16.36 15.04
N TYR A 98 11.10 15.95 13.78
CA TYR A 98 11.15 14.54 13.38
C TYR A 98 12.54 14.13 12.92
N TYR A 99 12.93 12.93 13.34
CA TYR A 99 14.20 12.32 13.00
C TYR A 99 13.98 10.87 12.55
N SER A 100 14.81 10.42 11.62
CA SER A 100 14.83 9.02 11.18
C SER A 100 16.18 8.40 11.51
N VAL A 101 16.18 7.09 11.76
CA VAL A 101 17.39 6.36 12.13
C VAL A 101 18.09 5.86 10.87
N TRP A 102 19.40 6.11 10.79
CA TRP A 102 20.27 5.68 9.69
C TRP A 102 21.47 4.94 10.25
N SER A 103 21.96 3.92 9.56
CA SER A 103 23.25 3.32 9.88
C SER A 103 24.40 4.15 9.28
N CYS A 104 25.57 4.10 9.90
CA CYS A 104 26.73 4.89 9.45
C CYS A 104 27.21 4.51 8.04
N ASP A 105 27.09 3.23 7.65
CA ASP A 105 27.37 2.77 6.29
C ASP A 105 26.41 3.39 5.25
N GLN A 106 25.12 3.53 5.57
CA GLN A 106 24.14 4.23 4.74
C GLN A 106 24.47 5.72 4.63
N LEU A 107 24.92 6.34 5.73
CA LEU A 107 25.34 7.73 5.75
C LEU A 107 26.50 8.00 4.78
N LEU A 108 27.56 7.20 4.86
CA LEU A 108 28.75 7.33 4.01
C LEU A 108 28.47 6.98 2.53
N TYR A 109 27.46 6.14 2.29
CA TYR A 109 26.99 5.89 0.93
C TYR A 109 26.26 7.11 0.33
N VAL A 110 25.49 7.83 1.15
CA VAL A 110 24.72 9.02 0.71
C VAL A 110 25.58 10.29 0.69
N MET A 111 26.42 10.47 1.71
CA MET A 111 27.33 11.59 1.85
C MET A 111 28.72 11.17 1.40
N THR A 112 29.12 11.61 0.21
CA THR A 112 30.45 11.33 -0.35
C THR A 112 31.58 12.09 0.35
N ASP A 113 31.25 13.11 1.16
CA ASP A 113 32.23 13.89 1.93
C ASP A 113 32.37 13.34 3.35
N VAL A 114 33.46 12.60 3.57
CA VAL A 114 33.80 11.97 4.85
C VAL A 114 34.06 13.00 5.95
N ASN A 115 34.57 14.19 5.62
CA ASN A 115 34.86 15.23 6.61
C ASN A 115 33.57 15.83 7.14
N ALA A 116 32.60 16.09 6.26
CA ALA A 116 31.27 16.57 6.65
C ALA A 116 30.54 15.55 7.55
N VAL A 117 30.62 14.26 7.19
CA VAL A 117 30.06 13.17 8.02
C VAL A 117 30.72 13.11 9.39
N SER A 118 32.05 13.23 9.46
CA SER A 118 32.79 13.14 10.73
C SER A 118 32.49 14.32 11.67
N GLN A 119 32.18 15.49 11.11
CA GLN A 119 31.79 16.68 11.90
C GLN A 119 30.35 16.59 12.42
N SER A 120 29.41 16.16 11.58
CA SER A 120 27.98 16.09 11.95
C SER A 120 27.62 14.81 12.71
N TYR A 121 28.36 13.72 12.49
CA TYR A 121 28.11 12.38 13.04
C TYR A 121 29.44 11.73 13.48
N PRO A 122 30.11 12.25 14.53
CA PRO A 122 31.42 11.77 14.97
C PRO A 122 31.44 10.28 15.36
N GLN A 123 30.30 9.73 15.79
CA GLN A 123 30.12 8.30 16.06
C GLN A 123 30.31 7.40 14.83
N CYS A 124 30.23 7.95 13.61
CA CYS A 124 30.48 7.22 12.36
C CYS A 124 31.95 7.30 11.90
N ALA A 125 32.82 8.05 12.59
CA ALA A 125 34.22 8.25 12.21
C ALA A 125 35.23 7.60 13.18
N GLN A 126 34.74 6.85 14.17
CA GLN A 126 35.59 6.22 15.18
C GLN A 126 36.35 5.01 14.60
N ALA A 127 37.64 4.93 14.89
CA ALA A 127 38.49 3.82 14.45
C ALA A 127 38.04 2.49 15.08
N GLY A 128 37.96 1.42 14.26
CA GLY A 128 37.62 0.07 14.73
C GLY A 128 36.13 -0.22 14.90
N VAL A 129 35.25 0.73 14.55
CA VAL A 129 33.79 0.56 14.64
C VAL A 129 33.22 -0.09 13.39
N ASP A 130 32.31 -1.05 13.59
CA ASP A 130 31.51 -1.64 12.51
C ASP A 130 30.38 -0.68 12.12
N LEU A 131 30.58 0.04 11.02
CA LEU A 131 29.67 1.07 10.50
C LEU A 131 28.26 0.55 10.17
N SER A 132 28.11 -0.76 9.97
CA SER A 132 26.80 -1.39 9.71
C SER A 132 25.96 -1.57 10.98
N LYS A 133 26.58 -1.48 12.16
CA LYS A 133 25.94 -1.69 13.47
C LYS A 133 25.76 -0.42 14.29
N VAL A 134 26.31 0.70 13.83
CA VAL A 134 26.14 2.00 14.48
C VAL A 134 25.05 2.78 13.78
N PHE A 135 24.13 3.29 14.59
CA PHE A 135 22.95 4.01 14.14
C PHE A 135 22.94 5.44 14.67
N VAL A 136 22.49 6.37 13.83
CA VAL A 136 22.44 7.80 14.10
C VAL A 136 21.07 8.36 13.72
N ALA A 137 20.62 9.37 14.48
CA ALA A 137 19.40 10.09 14.16
C ALA A 137 19.72 11.21 13.15
N VAL A 138 18.97 11.24 12.05
CA VAL A 138 19.06 12.26 11.01
C VAL A 138 17.76 13.04 10.97
N HIS A 139 17.86 14.36 10.99
CA HIS A 139 16.71 15.27 10.90
C HIS A 139 15.95 15.07 9.58
N ALA A 140 14.62 15.18 9.62
CA ALA A 140 13.78 15.04 8.45
C ALA A 140 13.32 16.42 7.94
N ALA A 141 13.88 16.85 6.81
CA ALA A 141 13.52 18.12 6.18
C ALA A 141 13.47 18.02 4.65
N THR A 142 12.53 18.73 4.03
CA THR A 142 12.41 18.81 2.56
C THR A 142 13.31 19.87 1.95
N LYS A 143 13.65 20.92 2.72
CA LYS A 143 14.53 22.02 2.32
C LYS A 143 15.98 21.82 2.78
N GLY A 144 16.28 20.62 3.27
CA GLY A 144 17.57 20.23 3.83
C GLY A 144 18.56 19.69 2.81
N ASN A 145 19.62 19.05 3.30
CA ASN A 145 20.54 18.30 2.44
C ASN A 145 19.91 16.97 1.95
N GLY A 146 20.60 16.25 1.06
CA GLY A 146 20.08 14.98 0.50
C GLY A 146 19.76 13.91 1.55
N LEU A 147 20.47 13.92 2.67
CA LEU A 147 20.26 13.00 3.79
C LEU A 147 19.00 13.37 4.60
N GLU A 148 18.77 14.65 4.83
CA GLU A 148 17.56 15.16 5.49
C GLU A 148 16.31 14.93 4.64
N TYR A 149 16.42 15.14 3.32
CA TYR A 149 15.36 14.79 2.37
C TYR A 149 15.07 13.29 2.37
N GLY A 150 16.12 12.46 2.35
CA GLY A 150 16.02 11.01 2.47
C GLY A 150 15.31 10.58 3.76
N SER A 151 15.58 11.27 4.86
CA SER A 151 14.92 11.05 6.16
C SER A 151 13.43 11.37 6.13
N ALA A 152 13.04 12.50 5.54
CA ALA A 152 11.63 12.84 5.35
C ALA A 152 10.90 11.80 4.49
N VAL A 153 11.54 11.32 3.44
CA VAL A 153 11.02 10.27 2.57
C VAL A 153 10.80 8.96 3.34
N ARG A 154 11.80 8.52 4.11
CA ARG A 154 11.79 7.29 4.93
C ARG A 154 10.65 7.27 5.94
N LEU A 155 10.51 8.34 6.73
CA LEU A 155 9.48 8.45 7.76
C LEU A 155 8.06 8.42 7.21
N THR A 156 7.83 9.16 6.12
CA THR A 156 6.48 9.42 5.62
C THR A 156 5.94 8.27 4.78
N PHE A 157 6.82 7.48 4.15
CA PHE A 157 6.39 6.48 3.18
C PHE A 157 5.51 5.38 3.79
N GLY A 158 5.97 4.76 4.89
CA GLY A 158 5.21 3.69 5.56
C GLY A 158 3.91 4.19 6.17
N LEU A 159 3.94 5.35 6.83
CA LEU A 159 2.75 6.01 7.39
C LEU A 159 1.71 6.30 6.30
N ALA A 160 2.13 6.93 5.20
CA ALA A 160 1.24 7.27 4.10
C ALA A 160 0.62 6.02 3.43
N LEU A 161 1.37 4.92 3.34
CA LEU A 161 0.86 3.67 2.81
C LEU A 161 -0.22 3.07 3.72
N TRP A 162 -0.03 3.10 5.05
CA TRP A 162 -1.07 2.67 6.00
C TRP A 162 -2.35 3.49 5.90
N VAL A 163 -2.23 4.82 5.87
CA VAL A 163 -3.38 5.72 5.69
C VAL A 163 -4.11 5.40 4.38
N SER A 164 -3.35 5.20 3.30
CA SER A 164 -3.90 4.82 2.00
C SER A 164 -4.63 3.48 2.04
N ILE A 165 -4.07 2.45 2.69
CA ILE A 165 -4.72 1.15 2.84
C ILE A 165 -6.08 1.31 3.53
N LEU A 166 -6.16 2.07 4.64
CA LEU A 166 -7.42 2.30 5.35
C LEU A 166 -8.46 3.02 4.48
N ILE A 167 -8.05 4.02 3.71
CA ILE A 167 -8.93 4.72 2.76
C ILE A 167 -9.52 3.73 1.74
N HIS A 168 -8.71 2.81 1.21
CA HIS A 168 -9.17 1.85 0.20
C HIS A 168 -10.02 0.72 0.79
N ILE A 169 -9.78 0.30 2.04
CA ILE A 169 -10.65 -0.63 2.79
C ILE A 169 -12.03 -0.01 3.00
N ILE A 170 -12.07 1.19 3.55
CA ILE A 170 -13.34 1.85 3.88
C ILE A 170 -14.07 2.24 2.58
N GLY A 171 -13.35 2.85 1.64
CA GLY A 171 -13.89 3.33 0.37
C GLY A 171 -14.53 2.22 -0.46
N VAL A 172 -13.90 1.04 -0.53
CA VAL A 172 -14.45 -0.06 -1.32
C VAL A 172 -15.72 -0.64 -0.71
N GLU A 173 -15.82 -0.75 0.61
CA GLU A 173 -17.04 -1.26 1.25
C GLU A 173 -18.21 -0.28 1.11
N ILE A 174 -17.94 1.03 1.24
CA ILE A 174 -18.94 2.07 0.96
C ILE A 174 -19.41 1.97 -0.48
N TYR A 175 -18.47 1.84 -1.43
CA TYR A 175 -18.79 1.74 -2.85
C TYR A 175 -19.59 0.46 -3.20
N ILE A 176 -19.25 -0.69 -2.59
CA ILE A 176 -20.01 -1.94 -2.77
C ILE A 176 -21.44 -1.77 -2.27
N ARG A 177 -21.63 -1.26 -1.04
CA ARG A 177 -22.96 -1.07 -0.43
C ARG A 177 -23.83 -0.12 -1.26
N LYS A 178 -23.26 1.00 -1.72
CA LYS A 178 -23.99 1.99 -2.54
C LYS A 178 -24.37 1.46 -3.92
N THR A 179 -23.56 0.57 -4.51
CA THR A 179 -23.83 0.04 -5.85
C THR A 179 -24.64 -1.25 -5.85
N GLU A 180 -25.00 -1.81 -4.70
CA GLU A 180 -25.66 -3.10 -4.59
C GLU A 180 -27.03 -3.14 -5.30
N SER A 181 -27.88 -2.13 -5.06
CA SER A 181 -29.22 -2.03 -5.68
C SER A 181 -29.17 -1.85 -7.20
N SER A 182 -28.23 -1.05 -7.70
CA SER A 182 -28.03 -0.82 -9.14
C SER A 182 -27.49 -2.06 -9.88
N ASN A 183 -26.96 -3.05 -9.16
CA ASN A 183 -26.55 -4.33 -9.73
C ASN A 183 -27.67 -5.37 -9.73
N GLN A 184 -28.76 -5.16 -8.97
CA GLN A 184 -29.94 -6.01 -8.97
C GLN A 184 -30.87 -5.66 -10.13
N HIS A 185 -31.05 -4.36 -10.37
CA HIS A 185 -31.89 -3.85 -11.45
C HIS A 185 -31.07 -3.01 -12.40
N ARG A 186 -31.07 -3.38 -13.68
CA ARG A 186 -30.46 -2.55 -14.74
C ARG A 186 -31.51 -2.22 -15.78
N ARG A 187 -31.81 -0.92 -15.93
CA ARG A 187 -32.81 -0.39 -16.88
C ARG A 187 -34.19 -1.05 -16.72
N GLY A 188 -34.65 -1.25 -15.48
CA GLY A 188 -35.95 -1.85 -15.18
C GLY A 188 -35.99 -3.39 -15.20
N PHE A 189 -34.91 -4.06 -15.61
CA PHE A 189 -34.83 -5.52 -15.60
C PHE A 189 -34.10 -6.04 -14.37
N VAL A 190 -34.68 -7.04 -13.70
CA VAL A 190 -34.00 -7.83 -12.65
C VAL A 190 -32.92 -8.67 -13.33
N LEU A 191 -31.65 -8.42 -12.99
CA LEU A 191 -30.53 -9.20 -13.50
C LEU A 191 -30.40 -10.54 -12.76
N GLU A 192 -30.73 -10.56 -11.47
CA GLU A 192 -30.74 -11.76 -10.62
C GLU A 192 -31.65 -11.48 -9.40
N ARG A 193 -32.64 -12.36 -9.16
CA ARG A 193 -33.67 -12.22 -8.10
C ARG A 193 -33.08 -12.58 -6.72
N ASN A 194 -33.56 -11.96 -5.62
CA ASN A 194 -33.04 -12.30 -4.28
C ASN A 194 -33.50 -13.70 -3.85
N ASP A 195 -32.69 -14.36 -3.02
CA ASP A 195 -33.07 -15.63 -2.38
C ASP A 195 -34.33 -15.43 -1.50
N ASP A 196 -34.47 -14.24 -0.90
CA ASP A 196 -35.65 -13.83 -0.12
C ASP A 196 -36.92 -13.74 -0.98
N ASP A 197 -36.81 -13.32 -2.25
CA ASP A 197 -37.95 -13.27 -3.16
C ASP A 197 -38.39 -14.69 -3.58
N THR A 198 -37.46 -15.64 -3.69
CA THR A 198 -37.77 -17.07 -3.92
C THR A 198 -38.42 -17.73 -2.70
N ILE A 199 -38.08 -17.32 -1.48
CA ILE A 199 -38.76 -17.80 -0.27
C ILE A 199 -40.20 -17.27 -0.23
N LYS A 200 -40.39 -15.99 -0.54
CA LYS A 200 -41.71 -15.35 -0.55
C LYS A 200 -42.67 -15.98 -1.58
N SER A 201 -42.22 -16.26 -2.80
CA SER A 201 -43.09 -16.95 -3.77
C SER A 201 -43.43 -18.38 -3.36
N ARG A 202 -42.51 -19.09 -2.68
CA ARG A 202 -42.78 -20.46 -2.23
C ARG A 202 -43.79 -20.50 -1.07
N THR A 203 -43.89 -19.44 -0.27
CA THR A 203 -44.90 -19.32 0.79
C THR A 203 -46.25 -18.83 0.27
N ASP A 204 -46.28 -18.11 -0.85
CA ASP A 204 -47.51 -17.60 -1.47
C ASP A 204 -48.19 -18.66 -2.38
N ASP A 205 -47.53 -19.79 -2.63
CA ASP A 205 -48.02 -20.94 -3.43
C ASP A 205 -48.70 -22.05 -2.59
N TYR A 206 -49.04 -21.79 -1.31
CA TYR A 206 -49.76 -22.71 -0.41
C TYR A 206 -51.06 -22.12 0.12
#